data_AF-A0A1J7J1U7-F1
#
_entry.id   AF-A0A1J7J1U7-F1
#
_cell.length_a   1.000
_cell.length_b   1.000
_cell.length_c   1.000
_cell.angle_alpha   90.00
_cell.angle_beta   90.00
_cell.angle_gamma   90.00
#
_symmetry.space_group_name_H-M   'P 1'
#
loop_
_entity.id
_entity.type
_entity.pdbx_description
1 polymer ?
#
loop_
_entity_poly.entity_id
_entity_poly.type
_entity_poly.pdbx_seq_one_letter_code
_entity_poly.pdbx_strand_id
1 'polypeptide(L)'
;MPSLSRGLCARVLSFSSRPISHTIMQPLPARLACRSHVPISQHLFSTFRSLQASARPPTSKPSPPLAKPKPAPKPIPSTTTRAPPPSPAYAALLASKSTPTLLYEAPNQFWFTFSAFNAGAFCLSYVAVQYYTIFLNTPQGLAWWVPHGYAVICGFMAVIGFYWMRWPSRIVRSLSAVPIAPAKGGNGSPAGLQLEIATKRWVPFLPLKKTRYNLEEVHVPAPVASLVYAASGKAGLERLSPAEQLRLARIEEERKAKARQYEIDHIMTAPFRHFARGVKAAVRGMARALTREGFAKIRVKKSELKLDVKGGWFLDEGKALDRLIHAKPDGK
;
A
#
# COMPACT_ATOMS: atom_id res chain seq x y z
N MET A 1 66.39 30.00 0.61
CA MET A 1 65.82 31.26 0.07
C MET A 1 64.29 31.20 0.14
N PRO A 2 63.61 32.33 0.38
CA PRO A 2 62.53 32.39 1.37
C PRO A 2 61.14 32.78 0.81
N SER A 3 60.12 32.53 1.64
CA SER A 3 59.01 33.45 2.00
C SER A 3 57.85 33.79 1.03
N LEU A 4 56.72 34.07 1.72
CA LEU A 4 55.50 34.83 1.38
C LEU A 4 54.32 33.99 0.85
N SER A 5 53.23 33.71 1.58
CA SER A 5 52.32 34.51 2.45
C SER A 5 51.20 35.26 1.69
N ARG A 6 50.00 35.21 2.32
CA ARG A 6 48.75 35.99 2.13
C ARG A 6 47.71 35.37 1.17
N GLY A 7 46.43 35.25 1.52
CA GLY A 7 45.74 35.78 2.70
C GLY A 7 44.31 35.25 2.87
N LEU A 8 43.85 35.35 4.11
CA LEU A 8 42.48 35.18 4.56
C LEU A 8 41.52 36.17 3.86
N CYS A 9 40.29 35.74 3.65
CA CYS A 9 39.12 36.63 3.75
C CYS A 9 37.93 35.84 4.30
N ALA A 10 37.78 35.88 5.62
CA ALA A 10 36.56 35.46 6.31
C ALA A 10 35.50 36.56 6.13
N ARG A 11 34.40 36.25 5.45
CA ARG A 11 33.21 37.10 5.42
C ARG A 11 32.27 36.68 6.54
N VAL A 12 32.40 37.39 7.66
CA VAL A 12 31.40 37.44 8.73
C VAL A 12 30.20 38.21 8.20
N LEU A 13 29.07 37.53 8.00
CA LEU A 13 27.77 38.19 7.81
C LEU A 13 27.08 38.25 9.17
N SER A 14 27.25 39.38 9.84
CA SER A 14 26.46 39.77 11.00
C SER A 14 25.06 40.21 10.54
N PHE A 15 24.06 39.37 10.77
CA PHE A 15 22.67 39.79 10.72
C PHE A 15 22.35 40.51 12.03
N SER A 16 22.30 41.85 11.97
CA SER A 16 21.74 42.65 13.06
C SER A 16 20.22 42.50 13.05
N SER A 17 19.70 41.99 14.16
CA SER A 17 18.27 41.88 14.41
C SER A 17 17.76 43.25 14.87
N ARG A 18 17.04 43.96 14.00
CA ARG A 18 16.31 45.17 14.41
C ARG A 18 14.99 44.75 15.09
N PRO A 19 14.64 45.32 16.25
CA PRO A 19 13.36 45.08 16.90
C PRO A 19 12.24 45.77 16.11
N ILE A 20 11.21 45.02 15.73
CA ILE A 20 9.98 45.55 15.14
C ILE A 20 9.11 46.06 16.29
N SER A 21 8.90 47.37 16.29
CA SER A 21 8.05 48.11 17.20
C SER A 21 6.61 47.60 17.19
N HIS A 22 6.05 47.51 18.39
CA HIS A 22 4.63 47.38 18.66
C HIS A 22 3.83 48.45 17.89
N THR A 23 2.85 48.02 17.09
CA THR A 23 1.79 48.91 16.62
C THR A 23 0.44 48.24 16.83
N ILE A 24 -0.37 48.97 17.57
CA ILE A 24 -1.73 48.74 18.02
C ILE A 24 -2.68 48.94 16.84
N MET A 25 -3.53 47.95 16.53
CA MET A 25 -4.83 48.11 15.85
C MET A 25 -5.74 46.98 16.32
N GLN A 26 -6.59 47.23 17.32
CA GLN A 26 -8.03 47.54 17.20
C GLN A 26 -8.91 46.35 16.71
N PRO A 27 -9.91 45.93 17.52
CA PRO A 27 -10.88 44.90 17.16
C PRO A 27 -12.11 45.51 16.47
N LEU A 28 -12.61 44.85 15.43
CA LEU A 28 -13.90 45.16 14.77
C LEU A 28 -14.68 43.87 14.49
N PRO A 29 -16.00 43.94 14.31
CA PRO A 29 -16.95 43.28 15.18
C PRO A 29 -17.53 41.98 14.61
N ALA A 30 -18.01 41.16 15.56
CA ALA A 30 -18.88 40.03 15.31
C ALA A 30 -20.11 40.45 14.47
N ARG A 31 -20.27 39.85 13.30
CA ARG A 31 -21.58 39.67 12.67
C ARG A 31 -21.85 38.18 12.49
N LEU A 32 -22.75 37.71 13.34
CA LEU A 32 -23.52 36.50 13.20
C LEU A 32 -24.15 36.44 11.80
N ALA A 33 -23.86 35.37 11.07
CA ALA A 33 -24.69 34.89 9.99
C ALA A 33 -25.00 33.41 10.27
N CYS A 34 -26.13 33.20 10.96
CA CYS A 34 -26.80 31.91 11.01
C CYS A 34 -27.24 31.53 9.60
N ARG A 35 -26.83 30.37 9.08
CA ARG A 35 -27.54 29.73 7.98
C ARG A 35 -27.42 28.21 8.00
N SER A 36 -28.58 27.62 8.29
CA SER A 36 -29.13 26.33 7.85
C SER A 36 -28.34 25.05 8.17
N HIS A 37 -28.82 24.38 9.22
CA HIS A 37 -28.72 22.95 9.44
C HIS A 37 -29.24 22.15 8.22
N VAL A 38 -28.43 21.20 7.75
CA VAL A 38 -28.87 20.12 6.86
C VAL A 38 -29.16 18.90 7.74
N PRO A 39 -30.32 18.25 7.64
CA PRO A 39 -30.66 17.11 8.48
C PRO A 39 -29.84 15.87 8.11
N ILE A 40 -29.19 15.31 9.12
CA ILE A 40 -28.49 14.03 9.11
C ILE A 40 -29.55 12.93 9.04
N SER A 41 -29.54 12.16 7.95
CA SER A 41 -30.41 11.00 7.75
C SER A 41 -30.04 9.89 8.75
N GLN A 42 -30.95 9.62 9.68
CA GLN A 42 -30.90 8.55 10.66
C GLN A 42 -31.75 7.37 10.21
N HIS A 43 -31.33 6.62 9.20
CA HIS A 43 -31.87 5.27 9.00
C HIS A 43 -30.75 4.39 8.49
N LEU A 44 -30.51 3.29 9.21
CA LEU A 44 -30.04 1.96 8.76
C LEU A 44 -29.28 1.24 9.90
N PHE A 45 -29.92 1.13 11.06
CA PHE A 45 -29.66 0.07 12.03
C PHE A 45 -31.00 -0.53 12.43
N SER A 46 -31.45 -1.52 11.66
CA SER A 46 -32.63 -2.31 11.94
C SER A 46 -32.54 -3.58 11.11
N THR A 47 -32.07 -4.67 11.70
CA THR A 47 -32.54 -6.05 11.44
C THR A 47 -31.72 -7.04 12.28
N PHE A 48 -32.08 -7.15 13.55
CA PHE A 48 -31.96 -8.40 14.30
C PHE A 48 -33.35 -8.71 14.86
N ARG A 49 -34.02 -9.73 14.29
CA ARG A 49 -35.04 -10.61 14.92
C ARG A 49 -35.76 -11.40 13.83
N SER A 50 -35.46 -12.69 13.74
CA SER A 50 -36.48 -13.75 13.69
C SER A 50 -35.79 -15.11 13.54
N LEU A 51 -35.28 -15.61 14.67
CA LEU A 51 -35.31 -17.05 14.96
C LEU A 51 -36.59 -17.29 15.73
N GLN A 52 -37.54 -18.02 15.14
CA GLN A 52 -38.60 -18.82 15.77
C GLN A 52 -39.34 -19.52 14.62
N ALA A 53 -39.05 -20.79 14.35
CA ALA A 53 -39.67 -21.94 15.00
C ALA A 53 -41.15 -22.09 14.61
N SER A 54 -41.44 -23.04 13.73
CA SER A 54 -42.70 -23.78 13.76
C SER A 54 -42.45 -25.21 13.29
N ALA A 55 -42.82 -26.15 14.14
CA ALA A 55 -42.75 -27.58 13.95
C ALA A 55 -44.16 -28.18 14.14
N ARG A 56 -44.41 -29.27 13.40
CA ARG A 56 -45.51 -30.28 13.44
C ARG A 56 -46.53 -30.22 12.29
N PRO A 57 -47.21 -31.35 11.97
CA PRO A 57 -46.74 -32.71 11.65
C PRO A 57 -47.40 -33.24 10.33
N PRO A 58 -47.21 -34.50 9.89
CA PRO A 58 -47.47 -34.92 8.50
C PRO A 58 -48.85 -35.57 8.29
N THR A 59 -49.39 -35.44 7.06
CA THR A 59 -50.56 -36.18 6.57
C THR A 59 -50.33 -36.71 5.15
N SER A 60 -51.05 -37.77 4.82
CA SER A 60 -50.62 -38.94 4.06
C SER A 60 -51.16 -39.09 2.63
N LYS A 61 -50.28 -39.54 1.70
CA LYS A 61 -50.50 -40.44 0.51
C LYS A 61 -51.47 -39.97 -0.63
N PRO A 62 -51.42 -40.53 -1.88
CA PRO A 62 -50.63 -41.66 -2.41
C PRO A 62 -49.83 -41.41 -3.72
N SER A 63 -48.95 -42.37 -4.04
CA SER A 63 -48.09 -42.47 -5.24
C SER A 63 -48.83 -43.01 -6.48
N PRO A 64 -48.30 -42.71 -7.69
CA PRO A 64 -48.06 -43.77 -8.69
C PRO A 64 -46.67 -43.58 -9.37
N PRO A 65 -46.25 -44.42 -10.33
CA PRO A 65 -45.40 -45.58 -10.09
C PRO A 65 -43.95 -45.41 -10.53
N LEU A 66 -43.15 -46.33 -9.99
CA LEU A 66 -41.73 -46.60 -10.15
C LEU A 66 -41.20 -46.49 -11.60
N ALA A 67 -40.45 -45.42 -11.89
CA ALA A 67 -39.55 -45.34 -13.04
C ALA A 67 -38.12 -45.71 -12.61
N LYS A 68 -37.48 -46.59 -13.39
CA LYS A 68 -36.15 -47.18 -13.13
C LYS A 68 -35.05 -46.11 -12.99
N PRO A 69 -33.99 -46.35 -12.19
CA PRO A 69 -32.98 -45.35 -11.88
C PRO A 69 -32.12 -45.04 -13.12
N LYS A 70 -32.15 -43.78 -13.55
CA LYS A 70 -31.15 -43.23 -14.47
C LYS A 70 -29.88 -42.94 -13.67
N PRO A 71 -28.69 -43.41 -14.10
CA PRO A 71 -27.46 -43.23 -13.32
C PRO A 71 -27.17 -41.75 -13.08
N ALA A 72 -26.85 -41.44 -11.83
CA ALA A 72 -26.53 -40.09 -11.36
C ALA A 72 -25.46 -39.42 -12.23
N PRO A 73 -25.62 -38.14 -12.61
CA PRO A 73 -24.53 -37.37 -13.19
C PRO A 73 -23.40 -37.30 -12.18
N LYS A 74 -22.20 -37.73 -12.59
CA LYS A 74 -20.96 -37.54 -11.83
C LYS A 74 -20.87 -36.08 -11.38
N PRO A 75 -20.51 -35.79 -10.11
CA PRO A 75 -20.29 -34.43 -9.68
C PRO A 75 -19.21 -33.80 -10.56
N ILE A 76 -19.63 -32.75 -11.27
CA ILE A 76 -18.77 -31.88 -12.05
C ILE A 76 -17.73 -31.33 -11.07
N PRO A 77 -16.41 -31.47 -11.32
CA PRO A 77 -15.42 -30.86 -10.47
C PRO A 77 -15.64 -29.35 -10.49
N SER A 78 -15.99 -28.81 -9.32
CA SER A 78 -15.94 -27.39 -9.02
C SER A 78 -14.57 -26.86 -9.45
N THR A 79 -14.56 -26.03 -10.49
CA THR A 79 -13.38 -25.33 -10.97
C THR A 79 -12.97 -24.28 -9.92
N THR A 80 -12.36 -24.76 -8.83
CA THR A 80 -11.39 -23.95 -8.10
C THR A 80 -10.29 -23.66 -9.11
N THR A 81 -10.14 -22.41 -9.52
CA THR A 81 -9.00 -21.93 -10.30
C THR A 81 -7.73 -22.21 -9.49
N ARG A 82 -7.20 -23.43 -9.63
CA ARG A 82 -5.94 -23.87 -9.04
C ARG A 82 -4.86 -23.11 -9.79
N ALA A 83 -4.10 -22.29 -9.09
CA ALA A 83 -2.90 -21.71 -9.66
C ALA A 83 -2.01 -22.80 -10.25
N PRO A 84 -1.37 -22.56 -11.41
CA PRO A 84 -0.47 -23.55 -12.00
C PRO A 84 0.62 -23.88 -10.97
N PRO A 85 0.99 -25.17 -10.84
CA PRO A 85 2.11 -25.54 -9.98
C PRO A 85 3.38 -24.82 -10.45
N PRO A 86 4.31 -24.51 -9.52
CA PRO A 86 5.55 -23.85 -9.88
C PRO A 86 6.27 -24.69 -10.93
N SER A 87 6.55 -24.07 -12.08
CA SER A 87 7.05 -24.76 -13.26
C SER A 87 8.57 -24.63 -13.30
N PRO A 88 9.33 -25.70 -13.05
CA PRO A 88 10.80 -25.66 -13.09
C PRO A 88 11.32 -25.27 -14.50
N ALA A 89 10.54 -25.58 -15.55
CA ALA A 89 10.86 -25.15 -16.92
C ALA A 89 10.89 -23.62 -17.08
N TYR A 90 9.95 -22.89 -16.46
CA TYR A 90 9.94 -21.43 -16.52
C TYR A 90 11.11 -20.83 -15.73
N ALA A 91 11.48 -21.44 -14.60
CA ALA A 91 12.68 -21.05 -13.85
C ALA A 91 13.95 -21.28 -14.68
N ALA A 92 14.07 -22.40 -15.39
CA ALA A 92 15.18 -22.69 -16.29
C ALA A 92 15.25 -21.70 -17.48
N LEU A 93 14.10 -21.31 -18.05
CA LEU A 93 14.02 -20.28 -19.11
C LEU A 93 14.45 -18.88 -18.63
N LEU A 94 14.18 -18.54 -17.37
CA LEU A 94 14.69 -17.30 -16.79
C LEU A 94 16.17 -17.41 -16.44
N ALA A 95 16.64 -18.59 -16.03
CA ALA A 95 18.04 -18.83 -15.73
C ALA A 95 18.93 -18.85 -16.99
N SER A 96 18.38 -19.22 -18.15
CA SER A 96 19.10 -19.16 -19.42
C SER A 96 19.28 -17.73 -19.96
N LYS A 97 18.51 -16.75 -19.46
CA LYS A 97 18.69 -15.35 -19.82
C LYS A 97 19.83 -14.76 -18.99
N SER A 98 20.79 -14.12 -19.65
CA SER A 98 21.93 -13.46 -18.98
C SER A 98 21.53 -12.19 -18.21
N THR A 99 20.37 -11.61 -18.53
CA THR A 99 19.88 -10.37 -17.93
C THR A 99 18.88 -10.64 -16.80
N PRO A 100 18.99 -9.95 -15.65
CA PRO A 100 17.99 -10.01 -14.58
C PRO A 100 16.60 -9.63 -15.10
N THR A 101 15.60 -10.46 -14.83
CA THR A 101 14.23 -10.20 -15.26
C THR A 101 13.44 -9.57 -14.12
N LEU A 102 12.87 -8.38 -14.35
CA LEU A 102 12.04 -7.69 -13.37
C LEU A 102 10.64 -8.35 -13.34
N LEU A 103 10.28 -8.93 -12.20
CA LEU A 103 9.01 -9.62 -12.00
C LEU A 103 7.95 -8.70 -11.36
N TYR A 104 8.41 -7.75 -10.54
CA TYR A 104 7.55 -6.80 -9.86
C TYR A 104 8.26 -5.47 -9.63
N GLU A 105 7.51 -4.38 -9.84
CA GLU A 105 7.89 -3.04 -9.40
C GLU A 105 6.74 -2.40 -8.63
N ALA A 106 7.00 -1.91 -7.42
CA ALA A 106 5.99 -1.21 -6.63
C ALA A 106 5.62 0.15 -7.25
N PRO A 107 4.44 0.72 -6.93
CA PRO A 107 4.16 2.10 -7.26
C PRO A 107 4.99 3.05 -6.39
N ASN A 108 5.08 4.31 -6.79
CA ASN A 108 5.68 5.32 -5.92
C ASN A 108 4.84 5.49 -4.63
N GLN A 109 5.35 4.95 -3.52
CA GLN A 109 4.72 4.98 -2.20
C GLN A 109 5.12 6.22 -1.38
N PHE A 110 5.59 7.28 -2.03
CA PHE A 110 6.00 8.51 -1.37
C PHE A 110 4.89 9.07 -0.49
N TRP A 111 3.68 9.28 -1.03
CA TRP A 111 2.54 9.84 -0.27
C TRP A 111 2.10 8.99 0.91
N PHE A 112 2.15 7.67 0.76
CA PHE A 112 1.89 6.73 1.86
C PHE A 112 2.95 6.85 2.97
N THR A 113 4.23 6.93 2.58
CA THR A 113 5.33 7.06 3.54
C THR A 113 5.27 8.42 4.24
N PHE A 114 5.08 9.49 3.46
CA PHE A 114 4.99 10.86 3.94
C PHE A 114 3.86 11.05 4.94
N SER A 115 2.65 10.54 4.65
CA SER A 115 1.53 10.63 5.60
C SER A 115 1.79 9.88 6.89
N ALA A 116 2.35 8.67 6.83
CA ALA A 116 2.71 7.90 8.02
C ALA A 116 3.78 8.60 8.88
N PHE A 117 4.79 9.21 8.25
CA PHE A 117 5.81 9.98 8.95
C PHE A 117 5.27 11.26 9.57
N ASN A 118 4.40 12.00 8.86
CA ASN A 118 3.78 13.20 9.42
C ASN A 118 2.85 12.89 10.59
N ALA A 119 2.04 11.82 10.49
CA ALA A 119 1.20 11.38 11.60
C ALA A 119 2.05 10.99 12.82
N GLY A 120 3.14 10.24 12.61
CA GLY A 120 4.07 9.91 13.68
C GLY A 120 4.74 11.14 14.28
N ALA A 121 5.22 12.06 13.44
CA ALA A 121 5.89 13.28 13.87
C ALA A 121 4.95 14.20 14.65
N PHE A 122 3.68 14.29 14.25
CA PHE A 122 2.64 15.03 14.98
C PHE A 122 2.40 14.45 16.38
N CYS A 123 2.29 13.12 16.50
CA CYS A 123 2.15 12.49 17.82
C CYS A 123 3.38 12.75 18.71
N LEU A 124 4.59 12.63 18.16
CA LEU A 124 5.81 12.88 18.94
C LEU A 124 6.00 14.36 19.29
N SER A 125 5.63 15.29 18.40
CA SER A 125 5.69 16.72 18.69
C SER A 125 4.68 17.11 19.76
N TYR A 126 3.48 16.53 19.74
CA TYR A 126 2.50 16.70 20.81
C TYR A 126 3.06 16.25 22.16
N VAL A 127 3.68 15.07 22.21
CA VAL A 127 4.32 14.56 23.43
C VAL A 127 5.43 15.49 23.90
N ALA A 128 6.28 15.99 22.99
CA ALA A 128 7.37 16.90 23.34
C ALA A 128 6.87 18.24 23.90
N VAL A 129 5.84 18.82 23.27
CA VAL A 129 5.22 20.08 23.74
C VAL A 129 4.59 19.88 25.10
N GLN A 130 3.80 18.82 25.31
CA GLN A 130 3.15 18.56 26.59
C GLN A 130 4.14 18.16 27.68
N TYR A 131 5.23 17.49 27.31
CA TYR A 131 6.32 17.22 28.24
C TYR A 131 6.93 18.53 28.74
N TYR A 132 7.20 19.47 27.84
CA TYR A 132 7.77 20.77 28.19
C TYR A 132 6.82 21.64 29.01
N THR A 133 5.53 21.69 28.68
CA THR A 133 4.56 22.56 29.35
C THR A 133 4.03 22.00 30.67
N ILE A 134 3.85 20.67 30.78
CA ILE A 134 3.22 20.06 31.97
C ILE A 134 4.25 19.53 32.99
N PHE A 135 5.44 19.11 32.54
CA PHE A 135 6.44 18.51 33.46
C PHE A 135 7.61 19.44 33.74
N LEU A 136 8.12 20.17 32.74
CA LEU A 136 9.24 21.09 32.95
C LEU A 136 8.77 22.47 33.44
N ASN A 137 7.67 23.00 32.89
CA ASN A 137 7.14 24.32 33.24
C ASN A 137 5.72 24.25 33.81
N THR A 138 5.55 23.45 34.86
CA THR A 138 4.24 23.26 35.49
C THR A 138 3.65 24.60 35.97
N PRO A 139 2.46 25.02 35.50
CA PRO A 139 1.82 26.22 36.02
C PRO A 139 1.47 26.06 37.50
N GLN A 140 1.70 27.10 38.29
CA GLN A 140 1.44 27.10 39.73
C GLN A 140 -0.07 26.89 39.98
N GLY A 141 -0.42 25.99 40.90
CA GLY A 141 -1.81 25.66 41.23
C GLY A 141 -2.41 24.48 40.44
N LEU A 142 -1.62 23.74 39.67
CA LEU A 142 -2.10 22.54 38.99
C LEU A 142 -2.32 21.40 40.00
N ALA A 143 -3.46 20.72 39.92
CA ALA A 143 -3.76 19.58 40.78
C ALA A 143 -2.72 18.46 40.59
N TRP A 144 -2.27 17.87 41.70
CA TRP A 144 -1.15 16.91 41.72
C TRP A 144 -1.34 15.66 40.83
N TRP A 145 -2.59 15.28 40.53
CA TRP A 145 -2.90 14.14 39.66
C TRP A 145 -2.76 14.47 38.16
N VAL A 146 -2.84 15.75 37.77
CA VAL A 146 -2.87 16.16 36.36
C VAL A 146 -1.59 15.77 35.62
N PRO A 147 -0.37 15.99 36.16
CA PRO A 147 0.85 15.50 35.52
C PRO A 147 0.86 13.97 35.32
N HIS A 148 0.33 13.22 36.29
CA HIS A 148 0.24 11.75 36.19
C HIS A 148 -0.72 11.32 35.06
N GLY A 149 -1.88 11.97 34.94
CA GLY A 149 -2.82 11.73 33.83
C GLY A 149 -2.19 12.05 32.47
N TYR A 150 -1.51 13.19 32.36
CA TYR A 150 -0.79 13.55 31.13
C TYR A 150 0.37 12.59 30.82
N ALA A 151 1.03 12.01 31.82
CA ALA A 151 2.09 11.03 31.59
C ALA A 151 1.55 9.80 30.83
N VAL A 152 0.36 9.32 31.21
CA VAL A 152 -0.30 8.20 30.53
C VAL A 152 -0.67 8.57 29.09
N ILE A 153 -1.25 9.75 28.89
CA ILE A 153 -1.63 10.23 27.54
C ILE A 153 -0.39 10.39 26.66
N CYS A 154 0.68 10.97 27.19
CA CYS A 154 1.95 11.14 26.49
C CYS A 154 2.58 9.79 26.13
N GLY A 155 2.58 8.82 27.06
CA GLY A 155 3.06 7.46 26.80
C GLY A 155 2.28 6.78 25.67
N PHE A 156 0.95 6.87 25.70
CA PHE A 156 0.10 6.30 24.64
C PHE A 156 0.34 6.96 23.28
N MET A 157 0.42 8.30 23.24
CA MET A 157 0.71 9.05 22.01
C MET A 157 2.11 8.75 21.47
N ALA A 158 3.11 8.56 22.32
CA ALA A 158 4.44 8.16 21.90
C ALA A 158 4.43 6.78 21.24
N VAL A 159 3.78 5.79 21.86
CA VAL A 159 3.65 4.43 21.31
C VAL A 159 2.94 4.46 19.95
N ILE A 160 1.84 5.21 19.83
CA ILE A 160 1.14 5.39 18.55
C ILE A 160 2.06 6.06 17.53
N GLY A 161 2.75 7.13 17.90
CA GLY A 161 3.67 7.85 17.01
C GLY A 161 4.76 6.95 16.43
N PHE A 162 5.43 6.17 17.27
CA PHE A 162 6.44 5.20 16.84
C PHE A 162 5.83 4.07 15.99
N TYR A 163 4.61 3.62 16.32
CA TYR A 163 3.90 2.63 15.52
C TYR A 163 3.64 3.11 14.09
N TRP A 164 3.20 4.37 13.92
CA TRP A 164 3.01 5.00 12.61
C TRP A 164 4.32 5.16 11.84
N MET A 165 5.41 5.57 12.49
CA MET A 165 6.73 5.66 11.85
C MET A 165 7.29 4.30 11.42
N ARG A 166 6.98 3.24 12.17
CA ARG A 166 7.35 1.86 11.82
C ARG A 166 6.49 1.31 10.68
N TRP A 167 5.32 1.88 10.41
CA TRP A 167 4.36 1.38 9.41
C TRP A 167 4.92 1.20 7.98
N PRO A 168 5.62 2.18 7.38
CA PRO A 168 6.15 2.07 6.00
C PRO A 168 7.37 1.16 5.85
N SER A 169 7.80 0.49 6.92
CA SER A 169 8.91 -0.45 6.83
C SER A 169 8.51 -1.79 6.22
N ARG A 170 9.52 -2.52 5.71
CA ARG A 170 9.38 -3.87 5.14
C ARG A 170 8.49 -3.96 3.89
N ILE A 171 8.38 -2.86 3.14
CA ILE A 171 7.68 -2.86 1.85
C ILE A 171 8.66 -3.23 0.74
N VAL A 172 8.26 -4.17 -0.11
CA VAL A 172 9.00 -4.60 -1.30
C VAL A 172 8.86 -3.52 -2.37
N ARG A 173 10.00 -3.05 -2.89
CA ARG A 173 10.05 -2.04 -3.95
C ARG A 173 10.23 -2.68 -5.33
N SER A 174 11.05 -3.72 -5.42
CA SER A 174 11.18 -4.52 -6.64
C SER A 174 11.48 -5.98 -6.33
N LEU A 175 11.00 -6.86 -7.21
CA LEU A 175 11.39 -8.27 -7.26
C LEU A 175 12.00 -8.53 -8.63
N SER A 176 13.22 -9.05 -8.66
CA SER A 176 13.89 -9.43 -9.90
C SER A 176 14.45 -10.84 -9.79
N ALA A 177 14.23 -11.64 -10.84
CA ALA A 177 14.86 -12.95 -10.98
C ALA A 177 16.28 -12.74 -11.54
N VAL A 178 17.29 -13.17 -10.78
CA VAL A 178 18.69 -13.06 -11.15
C VAL A 178 19.22 -14.46 -11.45
N PRO A 179 19.74 -14.72 -12.66
CA PRO A 179 20.41 -15.97 -12.98
C PRO A 179 21.69 -16.10 -12.15
N ILE A 180 21.92 -17.24 -11.51
CA ILE A 180 23.22 -17.55 -10.91
C ILE A 180 24.09 -18.05 -12.06
N ALA A 181 25.13 -17.29 -12.41
CA ALA A 181 26.14 -17.78 -13.33
C ALA A 181 26.69 -19.11 -12.79
N PRO A 182 26.85 -20.15 -13.62
CA PRO A 182 27.43 -21.40 -13.16
C PRO A 182 28.80 -21.08 -12.57
N ALA A 183 29.03 -21.48 -11.32
CA ALA A 183 30.32 -21.30 -10.68
C ALA A 183 31.39 -21.91 -11.61
N LYS A 184 32.40 -21.12 -11.99
CA LYS A 184 33.58 -21.64 -12.70
C LYS A 184 34.22 -22.71 -11.82
N GLY A 185 33.90 -23.99 -12.04
CA GLY A 185 34.56 -25.12 -11.38
C GLY A 185 33.69 -26.13 -10.62
N GLY A 186 32.40 -26.32 -10.95
CA GLY A 186 31.60 -27.38 -10.32
C GLY A 186 30.62 -28.05 -11.29
N ASN A 187 30.71 -29.38 -11.40
CA ASN A 187 29.89 -30.25 -12.25
C ASN A 187 28.41 -29.82 -12.37
N GLY A 188 28.01 -29.47 -13.59
CA GLY A 188 26.71 -29.82 -14.20
C GLY A 188 25.41 -29.49 -13.48
N SER A 189 25.40 -28.68 -12.40
CA SER A 189 24.14 -28.25 -11.79
C SER A 189 23.42 -27.25 -12.72
N PRO A 190 22.12 -27.46 -13.01
CA PRO A 190 21.37 -26.55 -13.87
C PRO A 190 21.43 -25.14 -13.29
N ALA A 191 21.61 -24.13 -14.15
CA ALA A 191 21.74 -22.73 -13.76
C ALA A 191 20.69 -22.37 -12.70
N GLY A 192 21.16 -22.14 -11.46
CA GLY A 192 20.27 -21.83 -10.35
C GLY A 192 19.65 -20.44 -10.56
N LEU A 193 18.39 -20.28 -10.17
CA LEU A 193 17.72 -18.97 -10.19
C LEU A 193 17.64 -18.43 -8.77
N GLN A 194 17.98 -17.16 -8.56
CA GLN A 194 17.78 -16.46 -7.29
C GLN A 194 16.79 -15.32 -7.46
N LEU A 195 15.98 -15.08 -6.43
CA LEU A 195 15.10 -13.93 -6.35
C LEU A 195 15.78 -12.81 -5.57
N GLU A 196 16.12 -11.72 -6.26
CA GLU A 196 16.58 -10.49 -5.63
C GLU A 196 15.36 -9.66 -5.22
N ILE A 197 15.21 -9.48 -3.91
CA ILE A 197 14.14 -8.69 -3.30
C ILE A 197 14.75 -7.38 -2.82
N ALA A 198 14.34 -6.26 -3.43
CA ALA A 198 14.71 -4.93 -2.97
C ALA A 198 13.66 -4.42 -1.99
N THR A 199 14.03 -4.23 -0.73
CA THR A 199 13.14 -3.73 0.32
C THR A 199 13.49 -2.30 0.71
N LYS A 200 12.45 -1.49 0.98
CA LYS A 200 12.63 -0.13 1.49
C LYS A 200 13.08 -0.16 2.95
N ARG A 201 14.12 0.60 3.28
CA ARG A 201 14.52 0.83 4.68
C ARG A 201 13.54 1.81 5.33
N TRP A 202 13.45 1.78 6.66
CA TRP A 202 12.57 2.67 7.39
C TRP A 202 12.92 4.15 7.14
N VAL A 203 14.20 4.47 6.97
CA VAL A 203 14.67 5.83 6.63
C VAL A 203 14.50 6.09 5.12
N PRO A 204 13.81 7.18 4.71
CA PRO A 204 13.49 7.46 3.32
C PRO A 204 14.69 7.76 2.42
N PHE A 205 15.85 8.17 2.99
CA PHE A 205 17.05 8.55 2.24
C PHE A 205 18.07 7.42 2.05
N LEU A 206 17.90 6.28 2.73
CA LEU A 206 18.86 5.19 2.60
C LEU A 206 18.60 4.34 1.35
N PRO A 207 19.66 3.81 0.72
CA PRO A 207 19.52 2.93 -0.43
C PRO A 207 18.74 1.66 -0.05
N LEU A 208 18.01 1.14 -1.04
CA LEU A 208 17.19 -0.06 -0.91
C LEU A 208 18.06 -1.24 -0.46
N LYS A 209 17.57 -2.03 0.49
CA LYS A 209 18.24 -3.26 0.90
C LYS A 209 17.88 -4.37 -0.08
N LYS A 210 18.81 -4.72 -0.95
CA LYS A 210 18.73 -5.86 -1.88
C LYS A 210 19.19 -7.12 -1.17
N THR A 211 18.34 -8.14 -1.13
CA THR A 211 18.69 -9.45 -0.56
C THR A 211 18.31 -10.53 -1.57
N ARG A 212 19.23 -11.45 -1.84
CA ARG A 212 19.00 -12.58 -2.74
C ARG A 212 18.51 -13.78 -1.93
N TYR A 213 17.46 -14.42 -2.41
CA TYR A 213 16.86 -15.59 -1.80
C TYR A 213 16.71 -16.69 -2.84
N ASN A 214 16.74 -17.94 -2.39
CA ASN A 214 16.41 -19.07 -3.26
C ASN A 214 14.88 -19.15 -3.43
N LEU A 215 14.41 -19.69 -4.56
CA LEU A 215 12.98 -19.76 -4.89
C LEU A 215 12.17 -20.52 -3.83
N GLU A 216 12.75 -21.53 -3.20
CA GLU A 216 12.10 -22.37 -2.18
C GLU A 216 11.85 -21.63 -0.86
N GLU A 217 12.62 -20.57 -0.58
CA GLU A 217 12.55 -19.83 0.69
C GLU A 217 11.46 -18.76 0.72
N VAL A 218 10.81 -18.54 -0.43
CA VAL A 218 9.79 -17.51 -0.62
C VAL A 218 8.44 -18.19 -0.72
N HIS A 219 7.48 -17.72 0.10
CA HIS A 219 6.13 -18.23 0.12
C HIS A 219 5.13 -17.08 0.02
N VAL A 220 4.13 -17.27 -0.82
CA VAL A 220 2.98 -16.36 -0.93
C VAL A 220 1.73 -17.09 -0.42
N PRO A 221 0.90 -16.44 0.42
CA PRO A 221 -0.28 -17.06 1.04
C PRO A 221 -1.38 -17.43 0.03
N ALA A 222 -1.43 -16.73 -1.09
CA ALA A 222 -2.34 -17.01 -2.20
C ALA A 222 -1.64 -16.71 -3.52
N PRO A 223 -2.10 -17.27 -4.64
CA PRO A 223 -1.57 -16.94 -5.96
C PRO A 223 -1.63 -15.42 -6.19
N VAL A 224 -0.48 -14.84 -6.53
CA VAL A 224 -0.29 -13.41 -6.77
C VAL A 224 -1.23 -12.92 -7.86
N ALA A 225 -1.43 -13.69 -8.94
CA ALA A 225 -2.38 -13.32 -9.98
C ALA A 225 -3.79 -13.11 -9.42
N SER A 226 -4.28 -14.04 -8.60
CA SER A 226 -5.59 -13.92 -7.94
C SER A 226 -5.67 -12.69 -7.03
N LEU A 227 -4.60 -12.38 -6.30
CA LEU A 227 -4.53 -11.20 -5.43
C LEU A 227 -4.54 -9.90 -6.26
N VAL A 228 -3.80 -9.86 -7.37
CA VAL A 228 -3.75 -8.74 -8.31
C VAL A 228 -5.13 -8.49 -8.91
N TYR A 229 -5.81 -9.54 -9.40
CA TYR A 229 -7.15 -9.40 -9.96
C TYR A 229 -8.17 -8.90 -8.94
N ALA A 230 -8.16 -9.44 -7.71
CA ALA A 230 -9.04 -8.99 -6.64
C ALA A 230 -8.78 -7.52 -6.25
N ALA A 231 -7.52 -7.11 -6.16
CA ALA A 231 -7.14 -5.76 -5.76
C ALA A 231 -7.35 -4.70 -6.86
N SER A 232 -7.18 -5.08 -8.12
CA SER A 232 -7.28 -4.17 -9.28
C SER A 232 -8.73 -3.86 -9.65
N GLY A 233 -9.71 -4.61 -9.13
CA GLY A 233 -11.12 -4.49 -9.55
C GLY A 233 -11.36 -4.91 -11.00
N LYS A 234 -10.34 -5.51 -11.64
CA LYS A 234 -10.34 -6.00 -13.02
C LYS A 234 -10.80 -7.46 -13.12
N ALA A 235 -11.56 -7.95 -12.14
CA ALA A 235 -12.01 -9.33 -12.04
C ALA A 235 -12.80 -9.85 -13.26
N GLY A 236 -13.15 -8.98 -14.23
CA GLY A 236 -13.81 -9.34 -15.49
C GLY A 236 -12.95 -9.22 -16.77
N LEU A 237 -11.71 -8.72 -16.71
CA LEU A 237 -10.93 -8.44 -17.94
C LEU A 237 -10.35 -9.68 -18.62
N GLU A 238 -10.07 -10.76 -17.86
CA GLU A 238 -9.53 -12.02 -18.40
C GLU A 238 -10.55 -12.79 -19.28
N ARG A 239 -11.83 -12.41 -19.25
CA ARG A 239 -12.90 -13.01 -20.07
C ARG A 239 -13.41 -12.11 -21.18
N LEU A 240 -12.82 -10.93 -21.39
CA LEU A 240 -13.27 -10.06 -22.46
C LEU A 240 -12.84 -10.65 -23.80
N SER A 241 -13.80 -10.77 -24.71
CA SER A 241 -13.56 -11.22 -26.08
C SER A 241 -12.50 -10.34 -26.76
N PRO A 242 -11.65 -10.87 -27.66
CA PRO A 242 -10.68 -10.04 -28.40
C PRO A 242 -11.30 -8.82 -29.08
N ALA A 243 -12.56 -8.93 -29.52
CA ALA A 243 -13.33 -7.81 -30.08
C ALA A 243 -13.66 -6.72 -29.05
N GLU A 244 -13.92 -7.11 -27.79
CA GLU A 244 -14.21 -6.17 -26.70
C GLU A 244 -12.94 -5.46 -26.22
N GLN A 245 -11.80 -6.15 -26.21
CA GLN A 245 -10.50 -5.54 -25.90
C GLN A 245 -10.14 -4.46 -26.90
N LEU A 246 -10.35 -4.71 -28.21
CA LEU A 246 -10.15 -3.70 -29.25
C LEU A 246 -11.08 -2.49 -29.08
N ARG A 247 -12.34 -2.72 -28.67
CA ARG A 247 -13.29 -1.62 -28.38
C ARG A 247 -12.83 -0.78 -27.20
N LEU A 248 -12.38 -1.41 -26.12
CA LEU A 248 -11.84 -0.70 -24.95
C LEU A 248 -10.56 0.06 -25.31
N ALA A 249 -9.67 -0.53 -26.12
CA ALA A 249 -8.47 0.13 -26.61
C ALA A 249 -8.81 1.39 -27.42
N ARG A 250 -9.77 1.30 -28.36
CA ARG A 250 -10.25 2.47 -29.12
C ARG A 250 -10.86 3.54 -28.20
N ILE A 251 -11.69 3.14 -27.24
CA ILE A 251 -12.27 4.07 -26.25
C ILE A 251 -11.18 4.75 -25.42
N GLU A 252 -10.13 4.03 -25.04
CA GLU A 252 -8.99 4.60 -24.32
C GLU A 252 -8.17 5.56 -25.19
N GLU A 253 -7.96 5.25 -26.46
CA GLU A 253 -7.29 6.12 -27.43
C GLU A 253 -8.08 7.41 -27.65
N GLU A 254 -9.40 7.32 -27.82
CA GLU A 254 -10.28 8.48 -27.92
C GLU A 254 -10.25 9.32 -26.65
N ARG A 255 -10.27 8.69 -25.46
CA ARG A 255 -10.14 9.40 -24.18
C ARG A 255 -8.79 10.11 -24.06
N LYS A 256 -7.70 9.46 -24.50
CA LYS A 256 -6.36 10.06 -24.51
C LYS A 256 -6.27 11.22 -25.49
N ALA A 257 -6.86 11.11 -26.68
CA ALA A 257 -6.91 12.18 -27.67
C ALA A 257 -7.69 13.39 -27.15
N LYS A 258 -8.88 13.17 -26.55
CA LYS A 258 -9.67 14.22 -25.90
C LYS A 258 -8.93 14.87 -24.74
N ALA A 259 -8.20 14.09 -23.94
CA ALA A 259 -7.39 14.63 -22.85
C ALA A 259 -6.24 15.51 -23.36
N ARG A 260 -5.61 15.16 -24.50
CA ARG A 260 -4.57 15.99 -25.14
C ARG A 260 -5.14 17.29 -25.68
N GLN A 261 -6.25 17.23 -26.40
CA GLN A 261 -6.96 18.42 -26.88
C GLN A 261 -7.33 19.33 -25.71
N TYR A 262 -7.91 18.76 -24.64
CA TYR A 262 -8.24 19.50 -23.43
C TYR A 262 -7.02 20.06 -22.66
N GLU A 263 -5.82 19.50 -22.85
CA GLU A 263 -4.59 20.07 -22.31
C GLU A 263 -4.10 21.26 -23.12
N ILE A 264 -4.18 21.19 -24.45
CA ILE A 264 -3.85 22.29 -25.36
C ILE A 264 -4.84 23.45 -25.23
N ASP A 265 -6.13 23.16 -25.12
CA ASP A 265 -7.19 24.18 -25.03
C ASP A 265 -7.17 24.92 -23.68
N HIS A 266 -6.60 24.30 -22.65
CA HIS A 266 -6.64 24.80 -21.27
C HIS A 266 -5.23 24.92 -20.65
N ILE A 267 -4.28 25.48 -21.40
CA ILE A 267 -2.89 25.68 -20.94
C ILE A 267 -2.84 26.54 -19.67
N MET A 268 -3.62 27.63 -19.60
CA MET A 268 -3.58 28.56 -18.46
C MET A 268 -4.13 27.96 -17.15
N THR A 269 -5.00 26.94 -17.24
CA THR A 269 -5.50 26.22 -16.05
C THR A 269 -4.76 24.90 -15.80
N ALA A 270 -3.85 24.51 -16.70
CA ALA A 270 -2.99 23.34 -16.55
C ALA A 270 -2.29 23.27 -15.19
N PRO A 271 -1.63 24.32 -14.65
CA PRO A 271 -0.94 24.22 -13.36
C PRO A 271 -1.88 23.89 -12.21
N PHE A 272 -3.05 24.54 -12.12
CA PHE A 272 -4.05 24.25 -11.10
C PHE A 272 -4.64 22.85 -11.22
N ARG A 273 -4.83 22.37 -12.45
CA ARG A 273 -5.33 21.01 -12.72
C ARG A 273 -4.28 19.95 -12.38
N HIS A 274 -3.01 20.17 -12.71
CA HIS A 274 -1.92 19.28 -12.32
C HIS A 274 -1.76 19.24 -10.79
N PHE A 275 -1.89 20.39 -10.13
CA PHE A 275 -1.94 20.46 -8.67
C PHE A 275 -3.11 19.67 -8.09
N ALA A 276 -4.33 19.87 -8.59
CA ALA A 276 -5.52 19.12 -8.16
C ALA A 276 -5.38 17.61 -8.40
N ARG A 277 -4.80 17.18 -9.53
CA ARG A 277 -4.46 15.77 -9.80
C ARG A 277 -3.47 15.25 -8.75
N GLY A 278 -2.45 16.05 -8.39
CA GLY A 278 -1.49 15.75 -7.34
C GLY A 278 -2.14 15.59 -5.96
N VAL A 279 -3.00 16.53 -5.56
CA VAL A 279 -3.77 16.46 -4.30
C VAL A 279 -4.67 15.23 -4.29
N LYS A 280 -5.38 14.92 -5.38
CA LYS A 280 -6.21 13.70 -5.47
C LYS A 280 -5.37 12.42 -5.39
N ALA A 281 -4.15 12.42 -5.93
CA ALA A 281 -3.22 11.32 -5.76
C ALA A 281 -2.74 11.19 -4.31
N ALA A 282 -2.44 12.31 -3.64
CA ALA A 282 -2.05 12.35 -2.24
C ALA A 282 -3.17 11.84 -1.32
N VAL A 283 -4.41 12.32 -1.50
CA VAL A 283 -5.59 11.89 -0.72
C VAL A 283 -5.84 10.39 -0.91
N ARG A 284 -5.76 9.87 -2.15
CA ARG A 284 -5.89 8.43 -2.39
C ARG A 284 -4.76 7.63 -1.74
N GLY A 285 -3.53 8.14 -1.78
CA GLY A 285 -2.38 7.52 -1.11
C GLY A 285 -2.55 7.48 0.41
N MET A 286 -3.05 8.56 0.99
CA MET A 286 -3.34 8.68 2.43
C MET A 286 -4.51 7.79 2.86
N ALA A 287 -5.60 7.76 2.08
CA ALA A 287 -6.73 6.86 2.33
C ALA A 287 -6.27 5.39 2.32
N ARG A 288 -5.42 5.00 1.36
CA ARG A 288 -4.80 3.66 1.36
C ARG A 288 -3.90 3.42 2.57
N ALA A 289 -3.23 4.46 3.06
CA ALA A 289 -2.43 4.35 4.28
C ALA A 289 -3.28 4.03 5.51
N LEU A 290 -4.47 4.63 5.58
CA LEU A 290 -5.45 4.43 6.65
C LEU A 290 -6.15 3.07 6.55
N THR A 291 -6.66 2.70 5.37
CA THR A 291 -7.42 1.46 5.19
C THR A 291 -6.55 0.21 5.14
N ARG A 292 -5.23 0.36 4.96
CA ARG A 292 -4.26 -0.75 4.84
C ARG A 292 -4.54 -1.69 3.67
N GLU A 293 -5.39 -1.25 2.75
CA GLU A 293 -5.80 -2.05 1.60
C GLU A 293 -4.70 -2.13 0.53
N GLY A 294 -4.65 -3.27 -0.16
CA GLY A 294 -3.78 -3.46 -1.31
C GLY A 294 -2.39 -3.99 -0.99
N PHE A 295 -2.08 -4.30 0.28
CA PHE A 295 -0.85 -5.00 0.63
C PHE A 295 -1.10 -6.50 0.83
N ALA A 296 -0.40 -7.34 0.08
CA ALA A 296 -0.26 -8.76 0.36
C ALA A 296 0.99 -9.01 1.21
N LYS A 297 0.92 -9.97 2.13
CA LYS A 297 2.08 -10.40 2.92
C LYS A 297 2.81 -11.51 2.19
N ILE A 298 4.10 -11.34 1.95
CA ILE A 298 4.99 -12.38 1.45
C ILE A 298 5.87 -12.84 2.61
N ARG A 299 6.00 -14.16 2.80
CA ARG A 299 6.91 -14.73 3.79
C ARG A 299 8.20 -15.11 3.09
N VAL A 300 9.31 -14.55 3.58
CA VAL A 300 10.66 -14.88 3.11
C VAL A 300 11.45 -15.38 4.31
N LYS A 301 11.79 -16.67 4.33
CA LYS A 301 12.37 -17.33 5.51
C LYS A 301 11.52 -17.12 6.77
N LYS A 302 12.03 -16.33 7.72
CA LYS A 302 11.39 -15.95 9.00
C LYS A 302 10.84 -14.52 9.00
N SER A 303 10.92 -13.81 7.87
CA SER A 303 10.53 -12.39 7.77
C SER A 303 9.29 -12.21 6.90
N GLU A 304 8.30 -11.49 7.43
CA GLU A 304 7.14 -11.05 6.65
C GLU A 304 7.45 -9.71 5.96
N LEU A 305 7.28 -9.68 4.64
CA LEU A 305 7.40 -8.52 3.77
C LEU A 305 6.04 -8.14 3.19
N LYS A 306 5.85 -6.85 2.93
CA LYS A 306 4.60 -6.32 2.36
C LYS A 306 4.81 -6.06 0.87
N LEU A 307 3.94 -6.62 0.04
CA LEU A 307 3.89 -6.42 -1.41
C LEU A 307 2.66 -5.58 -1.76
N ASP A 308 2.83 -4.49 -2.50
CA ASP A 308 1.69 -3.68 -2.96
C ASP A 308 1.12 -4.26 -4.25
N VAL A 309 -0.07 -4.84 -4.13
CA VAL A 309 -0.78 -5.57 -5.18
C VAL A 309 -1.73 -4.68 -5.97
N LYS A 310 -2.17 -3.56 -5.39
CA LYS A 310 -3.18 -2.67 -5.99
C LYS A 310 -2.58 -1.66 -6.95
N GLY A 311 -1.34 -1.19 -6.70
CA GLY A 311 -0.68 -0.20 -7.54
C GLY A 311 0.62 -0.67 -8.20
N GLY A 312 1.10 -1.86 -7.88
CA GLY A 312 2.35 -2.38 -8.44
C GLY A 312 2.20 -2.85 -9.88
N TRP A 313 3.28 -2.73 -10.64
CA TRP A 313 3.44 -3.39 -11.92
C TRP A 313 3.93 -4.81 -11.69
N PHE A 314 3.27 -5.78 -12.34
CA PHE A 314 3.60 -7.19 -12.27
C PHE A 314 3.83 -7.74 -13.68
N LEU A 315 4.88 -8.54 -13.85
CA LEU A 315 5.09 -9.27 -15.09
C LEU A 315 3.99 -10.32 -15.28
N ASP A 316 3.37 -10.35 -16.46
CA ASP A 316 2.23 -11.20 -16.80
C ASP A 316 1.09 -11.15 -15.76
N GLU A 317 0.79 -9.96 -15.24
CA GLU A 317 -0.27 -9.73 -14.23
C GLU A 317 -0.10 -10.57 -12.95
N GLY A 318 1.13 -11.01 -12.64
CA GLY A 318 1.46 -11.82 -11.47
C GLY A 318 1.57 -13.32 -11.76
N LYS A 319 1.17 -13.77 -12.96
CA LYS A 319 1.28 -15.18 -13.38
C LYS A 319 2.73 -15.65 -13.48
N ALA A 320 3.64 -14.76 -13.89
CA ALA A 320 5.07 -15.05 -13.92
C ALA A 320 5.62 -15.37 -12.51
N LEU A 321 5.14 -14.65 -11.50
CA LEU A 321 5.56 -14.85 -10.11
C LEU A 321 4.98 -16.14 -9.53
N ASP A 322 3.73 -16.47 -9.88
CA ASP A 322 3.06 -17.72 -9.48
C ASP A 322 3.72 -18.96 -10.07
N ARG A 323 4.29 -18.87 -11.28
CA ARG A 323 5.05 -19.97 -11.90
C ARG A 323 6.39 -20.24 -11.22
N LEU A 324 6.91 -19.30 -10.44
CA LEU A 324 8.23 -19.39 -9.79
C LEU A 324 8.12 -19.72 -8.30
N ILE A 325 7.09 -19.23 -7.63
CA ILE A 325 6.96 -19.32 -6.18
C ILE A 325 5.86 -20.31 -5.81
N HIS A 326 6.13 -21.15 -4.82
CA HIS A 326 5.12 -22.03 -4.25
C HIS A 326 4.08 -21.20 -3.49
N ALA A 327 2.83 -21.21 -3.97
CA ALA A 327 1.69 -20.74 -3.19
C ALA A 327 1.43 -21.75 -2.06
N LYS A 328 1.71 -21.35 -0.83
CA LYS A 328 1.39 -22.16 0.35
C LYS A 328 0.29 -21.42 1.10
N PRO A 329 -0.93 -21.97 1.19
CA PRO A 329 -1.97 -21.36 2.00
C PRO A 329 -1.45 -21.22 3.43
N ASP A 330 -1.66 -20.06 4.04
CA ASP A 330 -1.30 -19.83 5.43
C ASP A 330 -2.00 -20.90 6.28
N GLY A 331 -1.23 -21.88 6.77
CA GLY A 331 -1.69 -22.85 7.73
C GLY A 331 -2.18 -22.10 8.96
N LYS A 332 -3.48 -22.19 9.21
CA LYS A 332 -4.08 -21.73 10.45
C LYS A 332 -3.69 -22.67 11.58
#